data_AF-A0AAV6NZY0-F1
#
_entry.id   AF-A0AAV6NZY0-F1
#
_cell.length_a   1.000
_cell.length_b   1.000
_cell.length_c   1.000
_cell.angle_alpha   90.00
_cell.angle_beta   90.00
_cell.angle_gamma   90.00
#
_symmetry.space_group_name_H-M   'P 1'
#
loop_
_entity.id
_entity.type
_entity.pdbx_description
1 polymer ?
#
loop_
_entity_poly.entity_id
_entity_poly.type
_entity_poly.pdbx_seq_one_letter_code
_entity_poly.pdbx_strand_id
1 'polypeptide(L)'
;MKLQNMEEECGFYAWFCSIILAEYVWQQKTRFSGANLVELGAGTSLPGLVAAKLDSNVTFTDDANRVKVLDNVRTVESNWDSIASLLLHLCLSN
;
A
#
# COMPACT_ATOMS: atom_id res chain seq x y z
N MET A 1 -35.60 -10.06 -4.91
CA MET A 1 -34.34 -9.31 -5.00
C MET A 1 -33.29 -10.11 -4.23
N LYS A 2 -32.50 -10.94 -4.92
CA LYS A 2 -31.43 -11.70 -4.28
C LYS A 2 -30.29 -10.71 -4.04
N LEU A 3 -29.99 -10.41 -2.77
CA LEU A 3 -28.73 -9.80 -2.38
C LEU A 3 -27.65 -10.81 -2.79
N GLN A 4 -26.97 -10.56 -3.90
CA GLN A 4 -25.78 -11.29 -4.24
C GLN A 4 -24.74 -10.95 -3.17
N ASN A 5 -24.39 -11.95 -2.37
CA ASN A 5 -23.23 -11.92 -1.50
C ASN A 5 -22.01 -11.52 -2.33
N MET A 6 -21.56 -10.29 -2.13
CA MET A 6 -20.25 -9.82 -2.57
C MET A 6 -19.21 -10.46 -1.65
N GLU A 7 -18.97 -11.76 -1.82
CA GLU A 7 -17.84 -12.42 -1.17
C GLU A 7 -16.53 -11.84 -1.73
N GLU A 8 -15.93 -10.96 -0.94
CA GLU A 8 -14.54 -11.11 -0.52
C GLU A 8 -13.41 -10.92 -1.54
N GLU A 9 -13.49 -9.94 -2.44
CA GLU A 9 -12.28 -9.38 -3.10
C GLU A 9 -11.80 -8.05 -2.46
N CYS A 10 -12.04 -7.90 -1.16
CA CYS A 10 -11.68 -6.70 -0.36
C CYS A 10 -10.16 -6.42 -0.26
N GLY A 11 -9.31 -7.23 -0.90
CA GLY A 11 -7.84 -7.12 -0.87
C GLY A 11 -7.19 -6.60 -2.16
N PHE A 12 -7.94 -6.44 -3.25
CA PHE A 12 -7.38 -6.05 -4.57
C PHE A 12 -7.69 -4.61 -4.99
N TYR A 13 -8.62 -3.93 -4.31
CA TYR A 13 -8.91 -2.53 -4.56
C TYR A 13 -8.21 -1.66 -3.52
N ALA A 14 -7.26 -0.84 -3.97
CA ALA A 14 -6.67 0.18 -3.11
C ALA A 14 -7.79 1.13 -2.64
N TRP A 15 -8.05 1.14 -1.34
CA TRP A 15 -8.99 2.08 -0.76
C TRP A 15 -8.47 3.51 -0.95
N PHE A 16 -9.37 4.47 -1.22
CA PHE A 16 -8.98 5.89 -1.39
C PHE A 16 -8.10 6.41 -0.23
N CYS A 17 -8.37 5.97 1.01
CA CYS A 17 -7.56 6.32 2.18
C CYS A 17 -6.11 5.80 2.11
N SER A 18 -5.88 4.65 1.48
CA SER A 18 -4.54 4.08 1.26
C SER A 18 -3.71 4.97 0.32
N ILE A 19 -4.35 5.53 -0.71
CA ILE A 19 -3.71 6.49 -1.64
C ILE A 19 -3.33 7.78 -0.91
N ILE A 20 -4.26 8.38 -0.16
CA ILE A 20 -4.02 9.61 0.61
C ILE A 20 -2.92 9.40 1.65
N LEU A 21 -2.92 8.26 2.35
CA LEU A 21 -1.89 7.93 3.33
C LEU A 21 -0.51 7.74 2.68
N ALA A 22 -0.45 7.08 1.53
CA ALA A 22 0.78 6.93 0.77
C ALA A 22 1.36 8.28 0.31
N GLU A 23 0.51 9.20 -0.15
CA GLU A 23 0.92 10.56 -0.48
C GLU A 23 1.44 11.30 0.76
N TYR A 24 0.75 11.20 1.90
CA TYR A 24 1.20 11.81 3.15
C TYR A 24 2.59 11.30 3.58
N VAL A 25 2.82 9.98 3.51
CA VAL A 25 4.14 9.38 3.79
C VAL A 25 5.21 9.96 2.85
N TRP A 26 4.89 10.09 1.56
CA TRP A 26 5.79 10.71 0.58
C TRP A 26 6.01 12.20 0.82
N GLN A 27 5.04 12.96 1.33
CA GLN A 27 5.25 14.36 1.68
C GLN A 27 6.13 14.50 2.92
N GLN A 28 6.03 13.54 3.85
CA GLN A 28 6.77 13.50 5.12
C GLN A 28 8.06 12.64 5.04
N LYS A 29 8.74 12.65 3.89
CA LYS A 29 9.92 11.81 3.57
C LYS A 29 10.94 11.72 4.70
N THR A 30 11.29 12.89 5.25
CA THR A 30 12.32 13.05 6.28
C THR A 30 11.93 12.38 7.60
N ARG A 31 10.64 12.32 7.90
CA ARG A 31 10.11 11.65 9.10
C ARG A 31 10.20 10.15 8.98
N PHE A 32 9.96 9.63 7.78
CA PHE A 32 9.86 8.19 7.55
C PHE A 32 11.18 7.56 7.13
N SER A 33 12.12 8.33 6.58
CA SER A 33 13.38 7.76 6.09
C SER A 33 14.18 7.06 7.18
N GLY A 34 14.58 5.81 6.93
CA GLY A 34 15.31 4.96 7.88
C GLY A 34 14.49 4.50 9.10
N ALA A 35 13.17 4.77 9.14
CA ALA A 35 12.33 4.41 10.28
C ALA A 35 11.96 2.92 10.28
N ASN A 36 11.66 2.38 11.47
CA ASN A 36 11.02 1.07 11.61
C ASN A 36 9.50 1.27 11.68
N LEU A 37 8.75 0.63 10.78
CA LEU A 37 7.31 0.83 10.61
C LEU A 37 6.57 -0.50 10.61
N VAL A 38 5.33 -0.47 11.07
CA VAL A 38 4.38 -1.59 10.94
C VAL A 38 3.12 -1.07 10.24
N GLU A 39 2.70 -1.74 9.17
CA GLU A 39 1.44 -1.46 8.49
C GLU A 39 0.40 -2.51 8.90
N LEU A 40 -0.71 -2.05 9.48
CA LEU A 40 -1.82 -2.88 9.93
C LEU A 40 -2.94 -2.85 8.88
N GLY A 41 -3.38 -4.02 8.43
CA GLY A 41 -4.38 -4.13 7.37
C GLY A 41 -3.82 -3.67 6.03
N ALA A 42 -2.65 -4.22 5.67
CA ALA A 42 -1.88 -3.79 4.52
C ALA A 42 -2.69 -3.80 3.21
N GLY A 43 -3.54 -4.79 2.96
CA GLY A 43 -4.32 -4.87 1.72
C GLY A 43 -3.39 -4.85 0.49
N THR A 44 -3.36 -3.72 -0.22
CA THR A 44 -2.47 -3.45 -1.36
C THR A 44 -1.10 -2.87 -0.96
N SER A 45 -0.88 -2.58 0.32
CA SER A 45 0.37 -2.15 0.96
C SER A 45 0.97 -0.83 0.50
N LEU A 46 0.18 0.03 -0.18
CA LEU A 46 0.71 1.21 -0.86
C LEU A 46 1.46 2.19 0.07
N PRO A 47 0.95 2.55 1.27
CA PRO A 47 1.68 3.40 2.22
C PRO A 47 3.00 2.79 2.70
N GLY A 48 2.99 1.52 3.10
CA GLY A 48 4.20 0.85 3.57
C GLY A 48 5.22 0.67 2.45
N LEU A 49 4.81 0.47 1.20
CA LEU A 49 5.70 0.43 0.04
C LEU A 49 6.35 1.79 -0.25
N VAL A 50 5.60 2.89 -0.15
CA VAL A 50 6.18 4.23 -0.26
C VAL A 50 7.19 4.47 0.86
N ALA A 51 6.90 4.03 2.09
CA ALA A 51 7.84 4.14 3.19
C ALA A 51 9.11 3.28 2.98
N ALA A 52 8.96 2.06 2.46
CA ALA A 52 10.10 1.19 2.12
C ALA A 52 11.01 1.85 1.08
N LYS A 53 10.45 2.60 0.11
CA LYS A 53 11.23 3.38 -0.86
C LYS A 53 12.03 4.53 -0.25
N LEU A 54 11.69 4.95 0.97
CA LEU A 54 12.41 5.96 1.73
C LEU A 54 13.48 5.33 2.65
N ASP A 55 13.87 4.08 2.39
CA ASP A 55 14.77 3.28 3.21
C ASP A 55 14.20 2.92 4.60
N SER A 56 12.87 2.93 4.75
CA SER A 56 12.23 2.45 5.99
C SER A 56 12.24 0.92 6.04
N ASN A 57 12.44 0.37 7.23
CA ASN A 57 12.21 -1.05 7.49
C ASN A 57 10.74 -1.28 7.86
N VAL A 58 9.96 -1.84 6.93
CA VAL A 58 8.50 -1.96 7.06
C VAL A 58 8.09 -3.41 7.27
N THR A 59 7.31 -3.65 8.32
CA THR A 59 6.63 -4.93 8.56
C THR A 59 5.17 -4.82 8.14
N PHE A 60 4.76 -5.61 7.15
CA PHE A 60 3.38 -5.64 6.67
C PHE A 60 2.57 -6.69 7.41
N THR A 61 1.36 -6.33 7.84
CA THR A 61 0.46 -7.25 8.54
C THR A 61 -0.97 -7.11 8.00
N ASP A 62 -1.68 -8.23 7.92
CA ASP A 62 -3.09 -8.29 7.53
C ASP A 62 -3.78 -9.47 8.23
N ASP A 63 -5.09 -9.65 8.01
CA ASP A 63 -5.86 -10.78 8.52
C ASP A 63 -5.28 -12.11 8.01
N ALA A 64 -4.88 -12.97 8.95
CA ALA A 64 -4.31 -14.29 8.68
C ALA A 64 -5.26 -15.21 7.91
N ASN A 65 -6.57 -14.95 7.95
CA ASN A 65 -7.56 -15.71 7.18
C ASN A 65 -7.59 -15.31 5.70
N ARG A 66 -6.91 -14.22 5.32
CA ARG A 66 -6.84 -13.67 3.95
C ARG A 66 -5.43 -13.78 3.38
N VAL A 67 -4.90 -15.01 3.30
CA VAL A 67 -3.52 -15.34 2.90
C VAL A 67 -3.05 -14.66 1.59
N LYS A 68 -3.95 -14.49 0.61
CA LYS A 68 -3.63 -13.85 -0.68
C LYS A 68 -3.23 -12.37 -0.58
N VAL A 69 -3.56 -11.69 0.52
CA VAL A 69 -3.29 -10.26 0.69
C VAL A 69 -1.80 -9.99 0.89
N LEU A 70 -1.10 -10.87 1.61
CA LEU A 70 0.35 -10.73 1.84
C LEU A 70 1.20 -11.16 0.63
N ASP A 71 0.63 -11.89 -0.33
CA ASP A 71 1.31 -12.25 -1.57
C ASP A 71 1.52 -11.02 -2.50
N ASN A 72 0.69 -9.99 -2.37
CA ASN A 72 0.83 -8.74 -3.12
C ASN A 72 2.12 -7.99 -2.75
N VAL A 73 2.49 -7.97 -1.47
CA VAL A 73 3.70 -7.29 -0.96
C VAL A 73 4.97 -7.82 -1.65
N ARG A 74 5.03 -9.12 -1.94
CA ARG A 74 6.16 -9.76 -2.64
C ARG A 74 6.18 -9.50 -4.14
N THR A 75 5.02 -9.25 -4.75
CA THR A 75 4.87 -9.05 -6.20
C THR A 75 5.10 -7.59 -6.60
N VAL A 76 4.86 -6.64 -5.69
CA VAL A 76 5.03 -5.21 -5.97
C VAL A 76 6.50 -4.80 -6.17
N GLU A 77 7.44 -5.50 -5.55
CA GLU A 77 8.89 -5.27 -5.76
C GLU A 77 9.30 -5.35 -7.23
N SER A 78 8.62 -6.16 -8.05
CA SER A 78 8.96 -6.38 -9.47
C SER A 78 8.24 -5.46 -10.47
N ASN A 79 7.28 -4.62 -10.04
CA ASN A 79 6.49 -3.74 -10.93
C ASN A 79 6.52 -2.25 -10.51
N TRP A 80 7.63 -1.82 -9.91
CA TRP A 80 7.83 -0.46 -9.41
C TRP A 80 7.54 0.63 -10.47
N ASP A 81 7.87 0.41 -11.74
CA ASP A 81 7.67 1.40 -12.80
C ASP A 81 6.19 1.75 -13.06
N SER A 82 5.29 0.78 -12.90
CA SER A 82 3.85 1.01 -13.06
C SER A 82 3.27 1.77 -11.87
N ILE A 83 3.76 1.50 -10.66
CA ILE A 83 3.35 2.20 -9.44
C ILE A 83 3.96 3.60 -9.39
N ALA A 84 5.19 3.76 -9.87
CA ALA A 84 5.84 5.05 -10.01
C ALA A 84 5.06 5.97 -10.95
N SER A 85 4.43 5.45 -12.02
CA SER A 85 3.57 6.24 -12.91
C SER A 85 2.29 6.74 -12.23
N LEU A 86 1.66 5.89 -11.39
CA LEU A 86 0.50 6.25 -10.57
C LEU A 86 0.87 7.28 -9.50
N LEU A 87 2.00 7.06 -8.81
CA LEU A 87 2.56 8.00 -7.84
C LEU A 87 3.06 9.29 -8.50
N LEU A 88 3.54 9.27 -9.75
CA LEU A 88 3.92 10.48 -10.49
C LEU A 88 2.69 11.36 -10.75
N HIS A 89 1.57 10.79 -11.17
CA HIS A 89 0.34 11.56 -11.40
C HIS A 89 -0.23 12.14 -10.11
N LEU A 90 -0.10 11.44 -8.98
CA LEU A 90 -0.52 11.94 -7.67
C LEU A 90 0.45 12.98 -7.09
N CYS A 91 1.76 12.77 -7.21
CA CYS A 91 2.80 13.62 -6.63
C CYS A 91 3.22 14.82 -7.49
N LEU A 92 2.99 14.82 -8.81
CA LEU A 92 3.28 15.95 -9.71
C LEU A 92 2.09 16.91 -9.89
N SER A 93 0.96 16.63 -9.23
CA SER A 93 -0.21 17.52 -9.23
C SER A 93 -0.12 18.66 -8.20
N ASN A 94 1.04 18.87 -7.57
CA ASN A 94 1.34 20.01 -6.68
C ASN A 94 2.53 20.82 -7.21
#